data_AF-A0A442GBV5-F1
#
_entry.id   AF-A0A442GBV5-F1
#
_cell.length_a   1.000
_cell.length_b   1.000
_cell.length_c   1.000
_cell.angle_alpha   90.00
_cell.angle_beta   90.00
_cell.angle_gamma   90.00
#
_symmetry.space_group_name_H-M   'P 1'
#
loop_
_entity.id
_entity.type
_entity.pdbx_description
1 polymer ?
#
loop_
_entity_poly.entity_id
_entity_poly.type
_entity_poly.pdbx_seq_one_letter_code
_entity_poly.pdbx_strand_id
1 'polypeptide(L)'
;MISPPKRASAYPDREIDCQEAMEPGFQAIVDCMLEAGWTRGEVIRSLRRLIAADNVTQKENARVEAELAIARAMLRAGKAL
;
A
#
# COMPACT_ATOMS: atom_id res chain seq x y z
N MET A 1 12.12 -15.08 4.89
CA MET A 1 10.83 -15.46 4.27
C MET A 1 9.73 -14.71 5.01
N ILE A 2 8.81 -14.02 4.33
CA ILE A 2 7.72 -13.28 4.97
C ILE A 2 6.62 -14.29 5.33
N SER A 3 6.27 -14.37 6.62
CA SER A 3 5.19 -15.23 7.09
C SER A 3 3.85 -14.71 6.58
N PRO A 4 3.01 -15.55 5.94
CA PRO A 4 1.67 -15.12 5.55
C PRO A 4 0.79 -14.94 6.81
N PRO A 5 -0.31 -14.16 6.71
CA PRO A 5 -1.29 -14.07 7.78
C PRO A 5 -1.83 -15.46 8.19
N LYS A 6 -2.06 -15.68 9.49
CA LYS A 6 -2.59 -16.94 10.02
C LYS A 6 -3.96 -17.32 9.43
N ARG A 7 -4.77 -16.31 9.08
CA ARG A 7 -6.12 -16.44 8.51
C ARG A 7 -6.38 -15.33 7.49
N ALA A 8 -7.20 -15.62 6.49
CA ALA A 8 -7.64 -14.65 5.50
C ALA A 8 -8.54 -13.55 6.10
N SER A 9 -9.44 -13.94 7.00
CA SER A 9 -10.34 -13.04 7.72
C SER A 9 -9.64 -12.28 8.85
N ALA A 10 -10.32 -11.29 9.42
CA ALA A 10 -9.85 -10.57 10.60
C ALA A 10 -9.73 -11.51 11.82
N TYR A 11 -8.69 -11.29 12.62
CA TYR A 11 -8.48 -11.90 13.94
C TYR A 11 -7.74 -10.89 14.83
N PRO A 12 -7.84 -10.99 16.17
CA PRO A 12 -7.36 -9.95 17.09
C PRO A 12 -5.92 -9.50 16.82
N ASP A 13 -5.00 -10.46 16.60
CA ASP A 13 -3.58 -10.16 16.45
C ASP A 13 -3.14 -9.93 14.99
N ARG A 14 -4.07 -9.82 14.04
CA ARG A 14 -3.72 -9.76 12.61
C ARG A 14 -2.81 -8.59 12.26
N GLU A 15 -3.05 -7.44 12.87
CA GLU A 15 -2.22 -6.26 12.65
C GLU A 15 -0.81 -6.44 13.24
N ILE A 16 -0.70 -7.08 14.41
CA ILE A 16 0.57 -7.37 15.07
C ILE A 16 1.37 -8.37 14.23
N ASP A 17 0.76 -9.48 13.82
CA ASP A 17 1.38 -10.49 12.95
C ASP A 17 1.88 -9.87 11.63
N CYS A 18 1.10 -8.96 11.05
CA CYS A 18 1.51 -8.22 9.85
C CYS A 18 2.71 -7.31 10.13
N GLN A 19 2.74 -6.60 11.26
CA GLN A 19 3.87 -5.74 11.64
C GLN A 19 5.14 -6.57 11.85
N GLU A 20 5.06 -7.66 12.60
CA GLU A 20 6.19 -8.57 12.85
C GLU A 20 6.75 -9.16 11.54
N ALA A 21 5.87 -9.51 10.60
CA ALA A 21 6.28 -10.04 9.30
C ALA A 21 6.96 -8.98 8.43
N MET A 22 6.60 -7.70 8.56
CA MET A 22 7.17 -6.57 7.81
C MET A 22 8.44 -6.00 8.45
N GLU A 23 8.60 -6.11 9.77
CA GLU A 23 9.67 -5.46 10.53
C GLU A 23 11.09 -5.75 9.98
N PRO A 24 11.46 -7.00 9.61
CA PRO A 24 12.79 -7.25 9.07
C PRO A 24 13.08 -6.47 7.78
N GLY A 25 12.09 -6.38 6.88
CA GLY A 25 12.21 -5.60 5.64
C GLY A 25 12.27 -4.10 5.92
N PHE A 26 11.49 -3.63 6.90
CA PHE A 26 11.54 -2.24 7.34
C PHE A 26 12.91 -1.86 7.91
N GLN A 27 13.49 -2.68 8.79
CA GLN A 27 14.83 -2.42 9.34
C GLN A 27 15.89 -2.42 8.25
N ALA A 28 15.84 -3.37 7.30
CA ALA A 28 16.78 -3.41 6.18
C ALA A 28 16.73 -2.11 5.33
N ILE A 29 15.53 -1.58 5.07
CA ILE A 29 15.38 -0.28 4.38
C ILE A 29 16.00 0.85 5.21
N VAL A 30 15.72 0.88 6.52
CA VAL A 30 16.29 1.91 7.40
C VAL A 30 17.81 1.85 7.40
N ASP A 31 18.39 0.67 7.58
CA ASP A 31 19.84 0.47 7.63
C ASP A 31 20.52 0.89 6.32
N CYS A 32 20.00 0.48 5.16
CA CYS A 32 20.55 0.90 3.87
C CYS A 32 20.52 2.42 3.68
N MET A 33 19.47 3.10 4.16
CA MET A 33 19.37 4.55 4.05
C MET A 33 20.34 5.27 5.02
N LEU A 34 20.55 4.72 6.22
CA LEU A 34 21.56 5.20 7.15
C LEU A 34 22.98 5.05 6.58
N GLU A 35 23.28 3.91 5.95
CA GLU A 35 24.54 3.67 5.24
C GLU A 35 24.76 4.66 4.09
N ALA A 36 23.68 5.08 3.42
CA ALA A 36 23.69 6.13 2.41
C ALA A 36 23.82 7.55 2.98
N GLY A 37 23.97 7.70 4.30
CA GLY A 37 24.19 8.99 4.98
C GLY A 37 22.91 9.73 5.38
N TRP A 38 21.74 9.11 5.28
CA TRP A 38 20.49 9.72 5.73
C TRP A 38 20.39 9.64 7.25
N THR A 39 19.71 10.60 7.85
CA THR A 39 19.31 10.49 9.26
C THR A 39 18.08 9.60 9.40
N ARG A 40 17.96 8.88 10.53
CA ARG A 40 16.75 8.10 10.85
C ARG A 40 15.49 8.96 10.74
N GLY A 41 15.55 10.22 11.15
CA GLY A 41 14.43 11.16 11.05
C GLY A 41 13.99 11.43 9.60
N GLU A 42 14.94 11.54 8.66
CA GLU A 42 14.62 11.69 7.24
C GLU A 42 13.97 10.43 6.67
N VAL A 43 14.50 9.25 7.00
CA VAL A 43 13.93 7.97 6.56
C VAL A 43 12.48 7.83 6.98
N ILE A 44 12.18 8.02 8.28
CA ILE A 44 10.82 7.89 8.80
C ILE A 44 9.87 8.92 8.20
N ARG A 45 10.31 10.18 8.03
CA ARG A 45 9.49 11.22 7.39
C ARG A 45 9.20 10.89 5.93
N SER A 46 10.18 10.39 5.19
CA SER A 46 10.03 10.01 3.78
C SER A 46 9.09 8.81 3.64
N LEU A 47 9.27 7.76 4.43
CA LEU A 47 8.40 6.58 4.42
C LEU A 47 6.93 6.93 4.71
N ARG A 48 6.66 7.80 5.70
CA ARG A 48 5.30 8.28 5.99
C ARG A 48 4.66 8.98 4.78
N ARG A 49 5.43 9.81 4.08
CA ARG A 49 4.94 10.51 2.88
C ARG A 49 4.69 9.56 1.72
N LEU A 50 5.55 8.56 1.53
CA LEU A 50 5.37 7.52 0.51
C LEU A 50 4.09 6.71 0.75
N ILE A 51 3.85 6.27 2.00
CA ILE A 51 2.62 5.54 2.36
C ILE A 51 1.38 6.42 2.11
N ALA A 52 1.42 7.69 2.49
CA ALA A 52 0.32 8.61 2.24
C ALA A 52 0.06 8.82 0.73
N ALA A 53 1.12 8.97 -0.06
CA ALA A 53 1.02 9.14 -1.51
C ALA A 53 0.49 7.88 -2.21
N ASP A 54 0.94 6.69 -1.79
CA ASP A 54 0.43 5.42 -2.31
C ASP A 54 -1.06 5.25 -2.00
N ASN A 55 -1.49 5.52 -0.76
CA ASN A 55 -2.90 5.46 -0.39
C ASN A 55 -3.80 6.37 -1.24
N VAL A 56 -3.35 7.60 -1.52
CA VAL A 56 -4.09 8.52 -2.41
C VAL A 56 -4.12 7.98 -3.83
N THR A 57 -2.99 7.49 -4.35
CA THR A 57 -2.89 6.94 -5.70
C THR A 57 -3.80 5.72 -5.89
N GLN A 58 -3.80 4.78 -4.94
CA GLN A 58 -4.66 3.59 -4.99
C GLN A 58 -6.14 3.96 -4.99
N LYS A 59 -6.54 4.95 -4.17
CA LYS A 59 -7.91 5.43 -4.12
C LYS A 59 -8.36 6.05 -5.45
N GLU A 60 -7.53 6.91 -6.03
CA GLU A 60 -7.85 7.56 -7.30
C GLU A 60 -7.86 6.57 -8.47
N ASN A 61 -6.92 5.61 -8.49
CA ASN A 61 -6.93 4.53 -9.47
C ASN A 61 -8.21 3.69 -9.36
N ALA A 62 -8.62 3.31 -8.16
CA ALA A 62 -9.86 2.58 -7.95
C ALA A 62 -11.10 3.36 -8.43
N ARG A 63 -11.12 4.69 -8.24
CA ARG A 63 -12.18 5.56 -8.74
C ARG A 63 -12.22 5.58 -10.27
N VAL A 64 -11.08 5.82 -10.92
CA VAL A 64 -10.99 5.88 -12.38
C VAL A 64 -11.33 4.54 -13.01
N GLU A 65 -10.88 3.42 -12.42
CA GLU A 65 -11.23 2.08 -12.90
C GLU A 65 -12.74 1.80 -12.80
N ALA A 66 -13.40 2.27 -11.73
CA ALA A 66 -14.84 2.17 -11.59
C ALA A 66 -15.59 3.02 -12.65
N GLU A 67 -15.17 4.26 -12.87
CA GLU A 67 -15.74 5.14 -13.91
C GLU A 67 -15.56 4.53 -15.31
N LEU A 68 -14.37 3.98 -15.59
CA LEU A 68 -14.06 3.31 -16.85
C LEU A 68 -14.90 2.05 -17.05
N ALA A 69 -15.12 1.25 -16.01
CA ALA A 69 -15.97 0.07 -16.06
C ALA A 69 -17.43 0.44 -16.39
N ILE A 70 -17.95 1.52 -15.79
CA ILE A 70 -19.30 2.03 -16.07
C ILE A 70 -19.40 2.53 -17.51
N ALA A 71 -18.46 3.36 -17.97
CA ALA A 71 -18.45 3.87 -19.33
C ALA A 71 -18.40 2.73 -20.37
N ARG A 72 -17.56 1.71 -20.13
CA ARG A 72 -17.51 0.50 -20.96
C ARG A 72 -18.83 -0.26 -20.97
N ALA A 73 -19.52 -0.34 -19.83
CA ALA A 73 -20.83 -0.98 -19.75
C ALA A 73 -21.91 -0.20 -20.51
N MET A 74 -21.91 1.14 -20.42
CA MET A 74 -22.84 2.00 -21.16
C MET A 74 -22.67 1.86 -22.68
N LEU A 75 -21.42 1.88 -23.16
CA LEU A 75 -21.09 1.65 -24.57
C LEU A 75 -21.60 0.28 -25.05
N ARG A 76 -21.39 -0.78 -24.26
CA ARG A 76 -21.91 -2.13 -24.58
C ARG A 76 -23.43 -2.20 -24.58
N ALA A 77 -24.09 -1.43 -23.73
CA ALA A 77 -25.55 -1.39 -23.65
C ALA A 77 -26.22 -0.55 -24.76
N GLY A 78 -25.44 0.06 -25.66
CA GLY A 78 -25.98 0.92 -26.73
C GLY A 78 -26.62 2.22 -26.20
N LYS A 79 -26.44 2.53 -24.92
CA LYS A 79 -26.84 3.81 -24.33
C LYS A 79 -25.69 4.78 -24.58
N ALA A 80 -25.85 5.65 -25.58
CA ALA A 80 -24.94 6.76 -25.78
C ALA A 80 -24.88 7.61 -24.49
N LEU A 81 -23.67 8.07 -24.15
CA LEU A 81 -23.35 8.93 -23.01
C LEU A 81 -24.30 10.13 -22.89
#